data_AF-A0A2M7BKH5-F1
#
_entry.id   AF-A0A2M7BKH5-F1
#
_cell.length_a   1.000
_cell.length_b   1.000
_cell.length_c   1.000
_cell.angle_alpha   90.00
_cell.angle_beta   90.00
_cell.angle_gamma   90.00
#
_symmetry.space_group_name_H-M   'P 1'
#
loop_
_entity.id
_entity.type
_entity.pdbx_description
1 polymer ?
#
loop_
_entity_poly.entity_id
_entity_poly.type
_entity_poly.pdbx_seq_one_letter_code
_entity_poly.pdbx_strand_id
1 'polypeptide(L)'
;MDDGVLLNQIEELAGKLGIEIRYGNIAVEESHRTGGLCRVKGQYVLIIHSRLTVKEKIGIIIKTLKGFEMDDLYVIPVIRELLDKSGERIEGENT
;
A
#
# COMPACT_ATOMS: atom_id res chain seq x y z
N MET A 1 -13.59 -9.34 -10.50
CA MET A 1 -12.75 -9.78 -9.37
C MET A 1 -13.39 -9.17 -8.12
N ASP A 2 -13.60 -9.95 -7.09
CA ASP A 2 -14.21 -9.46 -5.85
C ASP A 2 -13.20 -8.60 -5.08
N ASP A 3 -13.63 -7.44 -4.56
CA ASP A 3 -12.75 -6.50 -3.85
C ASP A 3 -12.14 -7.14 -2.59
N GLY A 4 -12.84 -8.07 -1.93
CA GLY A 4 -12.31 -8.81 -0.79
C GLY A 4 -11.19 -9.78 -1.17
N VAL A 5 -11.34 -10.46 -2.31
CA VAL A 5 -10.27 -11.33 -2.86
C VAL A 5 -9.03 -10.51 -3.21
N LEU A 6 -9.20 -9.35 -3.85
CA LEU A 6 -8.10 -8.45 -4.18
C LEU A 6 -7.39 -7.94 -2.92
N LEU A 7 -8.16 -7.54 -1.90
CA LEU A 7 -7.60 -7.09 -0.61
C LEU A 7 -6.71 -8.16 0.03
N ASN A 8 -7.17 -9.41 0.11
CA ASN A 8 -6.38 -10.49 0.68
C ASN A 8 -5.05 -10.69 -0.09
N GLN A 9 -5.09 -10.65 -1.42
CA GLN A 9 -3.89 -10.87 -2.25
C GLN A 9 -2.82 -9.79 -2.07
N ILE A 10 -3.24 -8.52 -1.97
CA ILE A 10 -2.29 -7.41 -1.77
C ILE A 10 -1.78 -7.35 -0.32
N GLU A 11 -2.57 -7.82 0.65
CA GLU A 11 -2.10 -7.99 2.04
C GLU A 11 -1.03 -9.07 2.15
N GLU A 12 -1.21 -10.20 1.46
CA GLU A 12 -0.18 -11.24 1.39
C GLU A 12 1.10 -10.72 0.71
N LEU A 13 0.96 -9.92 -0.35
CA LEU A 13 2.11 -9.31 -1.02
C LEU A 13 2.85 -8.35 -0.08
N ALA A 14 2.13 -7.53 0.69
CA ALA A 14 2.71 -6.65 1.70
C ALA A 14 3.51 -7.44 2.74
N GLY A 15 2.96 -8.56 3.23
CA GLY A 15 3.65 -9.45 4.16
C GLY A 15 4.96 -10.01 3.58
N LYS A 16 4.96 -10.42 2.31
CA LYS A 16 6.18 -10.90 1.62
C LYS A 16 7.25 -9.82 1.47
N LEU A 17 6.84 -8.55 1.36
CA LEU A 17 7.72 -7.38 1.33
C LEU A 17 8.17 -6.92 2.73
N GLY A 18 7.81 -7.66 3.79
CA GLY A 18 8.18 -7.31 5.16
C GLY A 18 7.37 -6.16 5.75
N ILE A 19 6.18 -5.90 5.20
CA ILE A 19 5.26 -4.87 5.67
C ILE A 19 4.12 -5.55 6.44
N GLU A 20 4.04 -5.26 7.74
CA GLU A 20 2.93 -5.69 8.58
C GLU A 20 1.74 -4.73 8.41
N ILE A 21 0.56 -5.24 8.07
CA ILE A 21 -0.66 -4.42 7.98
C ILE A 21 -1.42 -4.50 9.29
N ARG A 22 -1.75 -3.34 9.88
CA ARG A 22 -2.56 -3.24 11.10
C ARG A 22 -3.78 -2.37 10.89
N TYR A 23 -4.95 -2.94 11.17
CA TYR A 23 -6.19 -2.20 11.22
C TYR A 23 -6.40 -1.61 12.61
N GLY A 24 -6.46 -0.28 12.68
CA GLY A 24 -6.63 0.46 13.92
C GLY A 24 -7.81 1.42 13.88
N ASN A 25 -8.35 1.75 15.05
CA ASN A 25 -9.19 2.94 15.20
C ASN A 25 -8.24 4.13 15.43
N ILE A 26 -8.05 4.94 14.39
CA ILE A 26 -7.07 6.02 14.41
C ILE A 26 -7.74 7.28 14.94
N ALA A 27 -7.42 7.56 16.20
CA ALA A 27 -7.82 8.68 17.04
C ALA A 27 -7.51 10.11 16.59
N VAL A 28 -7.26 10.48 15.32
CA VAL A 28 -6.60 11.81 15.10
C VAL A 28 -6.88 12.49 13.75
N GLU A 29 -7.02 13.83 13.85
CA GLU A 29 -7.05 14.98 12.90
C GLU A 29 -7.18 14.75 11.38
N GLU A 30 -7.82 15.70 10.69
CA GLU A 30 -8.31 15.59 9.30
C GLU A 30 -7.27 15.09 8.28
N SER A 31 -5.98 15.34 8.52
CA SER A 31 -4.84 14.97 7.68
C SER A 31 -4.42 13.50 7.73
N HIS A 32 -4.84 12.71 8.75
CA HIS A 32 -4.41 11.31 8.92
C HIS A 32 -5.58 10.31 9.02
N ARG A 33 -6.76 10.69 8.53
CA ARG A 33 -8.00 9.90 8.62
C ARG A 33 -7.91 8.50 8.00
N THR A 34 -6.98 8.27 7.08
CA THR A 34 -6.81 6.98 6.38
C THR A 34 -5.76 6.06 7.03
N GLY A 35 -4.79 6.63 7.75
CA GLY A 35 -3.66 5.92 8.36
C GLY A 35 -2.29 6.35 7.80
N GLY A 36 -1.29 5.46 7.87
CA GLY A 36 0.07 5.77 7.44
C GLY A 36 1.07 4.63 7.58
N LEU A 37 2.19 4.74 6.85
CA LEU A 37 3.33 3.83 6.92
C LEU A 37 4.31 4.29 8.00
N CYS A 38 4.75 3.39 8.87
CA CYS A 38 5.75 3.67 9.89
C CYS A 38 6.77 2.53 10.00
N ARG A 39 7.85 2.77 10.73
CA ARG A 39 8.88 1.77 11.01
C ARG A 39 9.00 1.55 12.51
N VAL A 40 8.66 0.35 12.98
CA VAL A 40 8.71 -0.03 14.40
C VAL A 40 9.80 -1.08 14.58
N LYS A 41 10.83 -0.77 15.38
CA LYS A 41 11.97 -1.68 15.62
C LYS A 41 12.60 -2.23 14.33
N GLY A 42 12.68 -1.40 13.29
CA GLY A 42 13.25 -1.79 11.99
C GLY A 42 12.29 -2.55 11.06
N GLN A 43 11.06 -2.84 11.48
CA GLN A 43 10.04 -3.49 10.65
C GLN A 43 9.05 -2.46 10.11
N TYR A 44 8.63 -2.60 8.85
CA TYR A 44 7.62 -1.73 8.27
C TYR A 44 6.24 -2.13 8.75
N VAL A 45 5.45 -1.14 9.19
CA VAL A 45 4.08 -1.35 9.65
C VAL A 45 3.18 -0.33 8.96
N LEU A 46 2.25 -0.82 8.15
CA LEU A 46 1.21 -0.01 7.52
C LEU A 46 -0.04 -0.03 8.39
N ILE A 47 -0.35 1.12 9.00
CA ILE A 47 -1.54 1.28 9.83
C ILE A 47 -2.65 1.83 8.95
N ILE A 48 -3.79 1.13 8.91
CA ILE A 48 -4.96 1.53 8.11
C ILE A 48 -6.16 1.72 9.03
N HIS A 49 -6.92 2.79 8.82
CA HIS A 49 -8.13 2.99 9.62
C HIS A 49 -9.15 1.90 9.29
N SER A 50 -9.61 1.17 10.32
CA SER A 50 -10.53 0.04 10.18
C SER A 50 -11.86 0.36 9.50
N ARG A 51 -12.36 1.60 9.63
CA ARG A 51 -13.64 2.08 9.08
C ARG A 51 -13.63 2.36 7.58
N LEU A 52 -12.45 2.32 6.94
CA LEU A 52 -12.36 2.50 5.50
C LEU A 52 -13.05 1.35 4.76
N THR A 53 -13.62 1.69 3.62
CA THR A 53 -14.16 0.73 2.66
C THR A 53 -13.05 -0.16 2.11
N VAL A 54 -13.42 -1.33 1.60
CA VAL A 54 -12.46 -2.27 0.99
C VAL A 54 -11.67 -1.59 -0.14
N LYS A 55 -12.33 -0.77 -0.97
CA LYS A 55 -11.68 -0.02 -2.05
C LYS A 55 -10.64 0.99 -1.56
N GLU A 56 -10.95 1.72 -0.49
CA GLU A 56 -10.01 2.67 0.11
C GLU A 56 -8.79 1.95 0.69
N LYS A 57 -9.00 0.82 1.39
CA LYS A 57 -7.91 -0.03 1.90
C LYS A 57 -7.01 -0.50 0.77
N ILE A 58 -7.60 -1.00 -0.33
CA ILE A 58 -6.87 -1.42 -1.53
C ILE A 58 -6.00 -0.28 -2.07
N GLY A 59 -6.57 0.92 -2.22
CA GLY A 59 -5.82 2.08 -2.73
C GLY A 59 -4.62 2.44 -1.88
N ILE A 60 -4.76 2.39 -0.55
CA ILE A 60 -3.69 2.69 0.41
C ILE A 60 -2.58 1.64 0.33
N ILE A 61 -2.94 0.35 0.31
CA ILE A 61 -1.97 -0.75 0.23
C ILE A 61 -1.21 -0.65 -1.09
N ILE A 62 -1.90 -0.54 -2.24
CA ILE A 62 -1.24 -0.43 -3.55
C ILE A 62 -0.30 0.77 -3.61
N LYS A 63 -0.73 1.95 -3.13
CA LYS A 63 0.12 3.15 -3.09
C LYS A 63 1.36 2.93 -2.23
N THR A 64 1.21 2.22 -1.11
CA THR A 64 2.33 1.88 -0.23
C THR A 64 3.29 0.95 -0.95
N LEU A 65 2.80 -0.16 -1.51
CA LEU A 65 3.62 -1.16 -2.21
C LEU A 65 4.37 -0.57 -3.40
N LYS A 66 3.78 0.39 -4.13
CA LYS A 66 4.46 1.14 -5.21
C LYS A 66 5.75 1.83 -4.77
N GLY A 67 5.86 2.21 -3.49
CA GLY A 67 7.05 2.86 -2.94
C GLY A 67 8.14 1.88 -2.49
N PHE A 68 7.91 0.56 -2.56
CA PHE A 68 8.88 -0.46 -2.23
C PHE A 68 9.42 -1.08 -3.51
N GLU A 69 10.75 -1.13 -3.65
CA GLU A 69 11.41 -1.83 -4.76
C GLU A 69 11.07 -3.33 -4.67
N MET A 70 10.42 -3.85 -5.71
CA MET A 70 9.98 -5.26 -5.79
C MET A 70 10.94 -6.12 -6.62
N ASP A 71 12.22 -5.74 -6.71
CA ASP A 71 13.16 -6.29 -7.68
C ASP A 71 13.42 -7.80 -7.51
N ASP A 72 13.23 -8.36 -6.31
CA ASP A 72 13.48 -9.78 -6.02
C ASP A 72 12.21 -10.60 -5.69
N LEU A 73 11.02 -10.00 -5.76
CA LEU A 73 9.79 -10.72 -5.48
C LEU A 73 9.11 -11.15 -6.79
N TYR A 74 8.73 -12.42 -6.90
CA TYR A 74 7.96 -12.94 -8.04
C TYR A 74 6.57 -12.29 -8.05
N VAL A 75 6.48 -11.08 -8.60
CA VAL A 75 5.25 -10.30 -8.72
C VAL A 75 4.37 -10.95 -9.77
N ILE A 76 3.13 -11.27 -9.40
CA ILE A 76 2.10 -11.81 -10.31
C ILE A 76 1.92 -10.83 -11.49
N PRO A 77 1.90 -11.28 -12.75
CA PRO A 77 1.85 -10.41 -13.94
C PRO A 77 0.77 -9.32 -13.90
N VAL A 78 -0.40 -9.64 -13.34
CA VAL A 78 -1.54 -8.70 -13.23
C VAL A 78 -1.22 -7.48 -12.35
N ILE A 79 -0.33 -7.63 -11.36
CA ILE A 79 0.11 -6.54 -10.48
C ILE A 79 1.13 -5.67 -11.22
N ARG A 80 2.02 -6.28 -12.02
CA ARG A 80 2.98 -5.55 -12.86
C ARG A 80 2.29 -4.60 -13.85
N GLU A 81 1.21 -5.05 -14.50
CA GLU A 81 0.42 -4.20 -15.40
C GLU A 81 -0.24 -2.98 -14.71
N LEU A 82 -0.63 -3.12 -13.44
CA LEU A 82 -1.22 -2.02 -12.66
C LEU A 82 -0.17 -1.02 -12.14
N LEU A 83 1.09 -1.44 -12.03
CA LEU A 83 2.22 -0.59 -11.67
C LEU A 83 2.68 0.23 -12.88
N ASP A 84 2.83 -0.40 -14.04
CA ASP A 84 3.33 0.21 -15.28
C ASP A 84 2.40 1.32 -15.82
N LYS A 85 1.08 1.17 -15.66
CA LYS A 85 0.11 2.17 -16.15
C LYS A 85 0.13 3.52 -15.41
N SER A 86 0.88 3.67 -14.33
CA SER A 86 0.98 4.94 -13.58
C SER A 86 2.27 5.72 -13.80
N GLY A 87 3.16 5.24 -14.70
CA GLY A 87 4.43 5.89 -15.01
C GLY A 87 4.33 6.95 -16.11
N GLU A 88 3.55 8.01 -15.91
CA GLU A 88 3.84 9.28 -16.59
C GLU A 88 4.73 10.13 -15.68
N ARG A 89 5.94 10.35 -16.16
CA ARG A 89 7.06 11.02 -15.49
C ARG A 89 6.68 12.46 -15.15
N ILE A 90 6.95 12.89 -13.93
CA ILE A 90 7.22 14.31 -13.67
C ILE A 90 8.73 14.47 -13.81
N GLU A 91 9.15 14.93 -14.98
CA GLU A 91 10.48 15.51 -15.18
C GLU A 91 10.57 16.77 -14.32
N GLY A 92 11.66 16.87 -13.55
CA GLY A 92 11.87 17.95 -12.61
C GLY A 92 12.00 19.31 -13.30
N GLU A 93 11.46 20.34 -12.66
CA GLU A 93 11.94 21.70 -12.85
C GLU A 93 12.73 22.12 -11.62
N ASN A 94 14.03 22.21 -11.87
CA ASN A 94 15.07 22.83 -11.08
C ASN A 94 14.87 24.36 -11.06
N THR A 95 14.74 24.98 -9.89
CA THR A 95 15.20 26.36 -9.59
C THR A 95 15.37 26.52 -8.09
#